data_AF-A0A1V2ATR9-F1
#
_entry.id   AF-A0A1V2ATR9-F1
#
_cell.length_a   1.000
_cell.length_b   1.000
_cell.length_c   1.000
_cell.angle_alpha   90.00
_cell.angle_beta   90.00
_cell.angle_gamma   90.00
#
_symmetry.space_group_name_H-M   'P 1'
#
loop_
_entity.id
_entity.type
_entity.pdbx_description
1 polymer ?
#
loop_
_entity_poly.entity_id
_entity_poly.type
_entity_poly.pdbx_seq_one_letter_code
_entity_poly.pdbx_strand_id
1 'polypeptide(L)'
;LVQSLYARTEADFNPGTFRIKGDTIEVYPSYADDAYRIHFFGDEIEEIESFDVKSSQVIEKFKRLTIYPANMFVTSPDVLQGAIWEIQQDLVKQVDYFKEIGKHLEAKRLEERTNFDLEMIRELVYCSGIENYSRYLDGRQAGTRPFCLLDYFPSDYLMIVDESHVTVS
;
A
#
# COMPACT_ATOMS: atom_id res chain seq x y z
N LEU A 1 -5.67 7.43 -9.71
CA LEU A 1 -6.03 7.65 -8.29
C LEU A 1 -6.66 6.41 -7.66
N VAL A 2 -7.84 5.94 -8.11
CA VAL A 2 -8.48 4.73 -7.54
C VAL A 2 -7.59 3.48 -7.62
N GLN A 3 -6.96 3.23 -8.78
CA GLN A 3 -5.99 2.14 -8.95
C GLN A 3 -4.75 2.27 -8.05
N SER A 4 -4.48 3.47 -7.54
CA SER A 4 -3.40 3.77 -6.61
C SER A 4 -3.91 3.79 -5.15
N LEU A 5 -5.07 3.16 -4.90
CA LEU A 5 -5.75 3.00 -3.60
C LEU A 5 -6.21 4.30 -2.91
N TYR A 6 -6.43 5.38 -3.67
CA TYR A 6 -7.11 6.55 -3.12
C TYR A 6 -8.62 6.36 -3.14
N ALA A 7 -9.27 6.65 -2.01
CA ALA A 7 -10.73 6.61 -1.91
C ALA A 7 -11.36 7.93 -2.38
N ARG A 8 -12.39 7.84 -3.22
CA ARG A 8 -13.19 9.02 -3.58
C ARG A 8 -14.10 9.41 -2.42
N THR A 9 -14.14 10.68 -2.06
CA THR A 9 -15.02 11.21 -1.00
C THR A 9 -15.75 12.47 -1.48
N GLU A 10 -16.97 12.69 -1.00
CA GLU A 10 -17.73 13.94 -1.17
C GLU A 10 -17.89 14.71 0.14
N ALA A 11 -17.62 14.05 1.27
CA ALA A 11 -17.79 14.60 2.62
C ALA A 11 -16.42 14.88 3.25
N ASP A 12 -15.96 14.00 4.13
CA ASP A 12 -14.73 14.17 4.88
C ASP A 12 -13.51 13.98 3.98
N PHE A 13 -12.64 14.99 3.95
CA PHE A 13 -11.44 15.01 3.15
C PHE A 13 -10.22 14.74 4.04
N ASN A 14 -9.84 13.46 4.11
CA ASN A 14 -8.80 12.93 4.97
C ASN A 14 -7.61 12.40 4.15
N PRO A 15 -6.43 12.18 4.75
CA PRO A 15 -5.30 11.56 4.07
C PRO A 15 -5.69 10.22 3.41
N GLY A 16 -5.19 9.97 2.20
CA GLY A 16 -5.54 8.80 1.37
C GLY A 16 -6.84 8.96 0.56
N THR A 17 -7.44 10.15 0.52
CA THR A 17 -8.67 10.40 -0.24
C THR A 17 -8.48 11.42 -1.36
N PHE A 18 -9.41 11.43 -2.32
CA PHE A 18 -9.52 12.48 -3.32
C PHE A 18 -10.98 12.87 -3.52
N ARG A 19 -11.23 14.11 -3.95
CA ARG A 19 -12.56 14.63 -4.27
C ARG A 19 -12.53 15.49 -5.52
N ILE A 20 -13.68 15.57 -6.19
CA ILE A 20 -13.85 16.34 -7.42
C ILE A 20 -14.82 17.49 -7.13
N LYS A 21 -14.44 18.70 -7.51
CA LYS A 21 -15.25 19.92 -7.34
C LYS A 21 -15.22 20.72 -8.63
N GLY A 22 -16.26 20.59 -9.45
CA GLY A 22 -16.28 21.20 -10.78
C GLY A 22 -15.08 20.72 -11.61
N ASP A 23 -14.26 21.67 -12.07
CA ASP A 23 -13.08 21.41 -12.90
C ASP A 23 -11.80 21.19 -12.07
N THR A 24 -11.95 20.93 -10.78
CA THR A 24 -10.83 20.76 -9.86
C THR A 24 -10.83 19.37 -9.23
N ILE A 25 -9.66 18.74 -9.18
CA ILE A 25 -9.41 17.53 -8.38
C ILE A 25 -8.57 17.91 -7.16
N GLU A 26 -9.09 17.65 -5.98
CA GLU A 26 -8.33 17.76 -4.73
C GLU A 26 -7.93 16.36 -4.27
N VAL A 27 -6.66 16.17 -3.94
CA VAL A 27 -6.09 14.89 -3.48
C VAL A 27 -5.28 15.11 -2.21
N TYR A 28 -5.50 14.26 -1.22
CA TYR A 28 -4.75 14.29 0.03
C TYR A 28 -3.89 13.03 0.13
N PRO A 29 -2.59 13.10 -0.20
CA PRO A 29 -1.69 11.97 -0.06
C PRO A 29 -1.65 11.44 1.38
N SER A 30 -1.60 10.12 1.55
CA SER A 30 -1.53 9.50 2.89
C SER A 30 -0.22 9.79 3.64
N TYR A 31 0.80 10.26 2.91
CA TYR A 31 2.16 10.50 3.38
C TYR A 31 2.55 11.99 3.40
N ALA A 32 1.64 12.88 2.99
CA ALA A 32 1.92 14.32 2.94
C ALA A 32 1.16 15.05 4.05
N ASP A 33 1.74 16.14 4.53
CA ASP A 33 1.08 17.04 5.50
C ASP A 33 0.04 17.93 4.84
N ASP A 34 0.26 18.27 3.55
CA ASP A 34 -0.61 19.13 2.76
C ASP A 34 -1.38 18.35 1.70
N ALA A 35 -2.58 18.83 1.39
CA ALA A 35 -3.36 18.36 0.24
C ALA A 35 -3.02 19.19 -1.01
N TYR A 36 -3.24 18.58 -2.17
CA TYR A 36 -3.01 19.21 -3.47
C TYR A 36 -4.32 19.43 -4.19
N ARG A 37 -4.40 20.57 -4.88
CA ARG A 37 -5.50 20.95 -5.76
C ARG A 37 -4.97 21.08 -7.19
N ILE A 38 -5.62 20.38 -8.11
CA ILE A 38 -5.28 20.34 -9.52
C ILE A 38 -6.45 20.94 -10.29
N HIS A 39 -6.22 22.06 -10.96
CA HIS A 39 -7.21 22.77 -11.78
C HIS A 39 -7.11 22.31 -13.23
N PHE A 40 -8.24 21.98 -13.82
CA PHE A 40 -8.36 21.56 -15.21
C PHE A 40 -9.07 22.61 -16.05
N PHE A 41 -8.65 22.72 -17.31
CA PHE A 41 -9.40 23.39 -18.36
C PHE A 41 -9.67 22.35 -19.46
N GLY A 42 -10.85 21.73 -19.41
CA GLY A 42 -11.14 20.53 -20.21
C GLY A 42 -10.22 19.38 -19.80
N ASP A 43 -9.37 18.94 -20.73
CA ASP A 43 -8.42 17.82 -20.52
C ASP A 43 -7.00 18.30 -20.20
N GLU A 44 -6.77 19.61 -20.06
CA GLU A 44 -5.46 20.19 -19.75
C GLU A 44 -5.37 20.62 -18.27
N ILE A 45 -4.22 20.36 -17.64
CA ILE A 45 -3.93 20.87 -16.29
C ILE A 45 -3.45 22.31 -16.41
N GLU A 46 -4.19 23.24 -15.84
CA GLU A 46 -3.87 24.67 -15.84
C GLU A 46 -2.98 25.06 -14.65
N GLU A 47 -3.31 24.55 -13.46
CA GLU A 47 -2.64 24.93 -12.22
C GLU A 47 -2.60 23.77 -11.21
N ILE A 48 -1.49 23.68 -10.48
CA ILE A 48 -1.33 22.74 -9.37
C ILE A 48 -0.88 23.53 -8.15
N GLU A 49 -1.55 23.35 -7.03
CA GLU A 49 -1.23 24.04 -5.77
C GLU A 49 -1.37 23.11 -4.57
N SER A 50 -0.60 23.34 -3.52
CA SER A 50 -0.86 22.80 -2.19
C SER A 50 -1.72 23.78 -1.40
N PHE A 51 -2.56 23.28 -0.51
CA PHE A 51 -3.43 24.10 0.30
C PHE A 51 -3.67 23.49 1.69
N ASP A 52 -3.87 24.36 2.68
CA ASP A 52 -4.27 23.92 4.02
C ASP A 52 -5.74 23.49 4.00
N VAL A 53 -6.00 22.24 4.41
CA VAL A 53 -7.34 21.62 4.29
C VAL A 53 -8.40 22.33 5.15
N LYS A 54 -8.01 22.96 6.26
CA LYS A 54 -8.94 23.58 7.22
C LYS A 54 -9.34 24.99 6.79
N SER A 55 -8.37 25.78 6.36
CA SER A 55 -8.53 27.18 5.97
C SER A 55 -8.76 27.37 4.47
N SER A 56 -8.49 26.34 3.66
CA SER A 56 -8.50 26.38 2.19
C SER A 56 -7.52 27.38 1.57
N GLN A 57 -6.56 27.89 2.35
CA GLN A 57 -5.56 28.83 1.85
C GLN A 57 -4.49 28.10 1.05
N VAL A 58 -4.12 28.70 -0.07
CA VAL A 58 -3.03 28.22 -0.94
C VAL A 58 -1.71 28.44 -0.23
N ILE A 59 -0.88 27.39 -0.19
CA ILE A 59 0.44 27.41 0.44
C ILE A 59 1.50 27.63 -0.64
N GLU A 60 1.54 26.76 -1.66
CA GLU A 60 2.55 26.78 -2.72
C GLU A 60 1.96 26.34 -4.07
N LYS A 61 2.58 26.77 -5.18
CA LYS A 61 2.21 26.40 -6.55
C LYS A 61 3.30 25.56 -7.21
N PHE A 62 2.89 24.56 -7.99
CA PHE A 62 3.79 23.56 -8.58
C PHE A 62 3.62 23.49 -10.10
N LYS A 63 4.73 23.23 -10.81
CA LYS A 63 4.70 22.92 -12.25
C LYS A 63 4.48 21.44 -12.55
N ARG A 64 4.78 20.57 -11.59
CA ARG A 64 4.65 19.12 -11.69
C ARG A 64 4.41 18.55 -10.30
N LEU A 65 3.51 17.59 -10.21
CA LEU A 65 3.21 16.85 -9.00
C LEU A 65 3.34 15.35 -9.28
N THR A 66 4.02 14.64 -8.41
CA THR A 66 4.10 13.17 -8.44
C THR A 66 3.31 12.62 -7.27
N ILE A 67 2.27 11.84 -7.55
CA ILE A 67 1.41 11.22 -6.54
C ILE A 67 1.76 9.74 -6.49
N TYR A 68 2.31 9.30 -5.36
CA TYR A 68 2.55 7.89 -5.09
C TYR A 68 1.26 7.23 -4.57
N PRO A 69 1.14 5.91 -4.68
CA PRO A 69 -0.03 5.20 -4.19
C PRO A 69 -0.26 5.42 -2.69
N ALA A 70 -1.52 5.37 -2.27
CA ALA A 70 -1.93 5.63 -0.90
C ALA A 70 -1.43 4.55 0.09
N ASN A 71 -1.04 3.38 -0.41
CA ASN A 71 -0.50 2.26 0.35
C ASN A 71 0.78 1.71 -0.33
N MET A 72 1.71 1.18 0.47
CA MET A 72 2.96 0.59 -0.02
C MET A 72 2.75 -0.76 -0.73
N PHE A 73 1.67 -1.50 -0.43
CA PHE A 73 1.41 -2.82 -1.02
C PHE A 73 0.62 -2.79 -2.34
N VAL A 74 0.69 -1.68 -3.08
CA VAL A 74 -0.01 -1.55 -4.36
C VAL A 74 0.69 -2.40 -5.42
N THR A 75 -0.05 -3.38 -5.94
CA THR A 75 0.41 -4.26 -7.00
C THR A 75 -0.59 -4.32 -8.15
N SER A 76 -0.15 -4.82 -9.31
CA SER A 76 -1.02 -4.99 -10.47
C SER A 76 -2.00 -6.16 -10.28
N PRO A 77 -3.18 -6.15 -10.94
CA PRO A 77 -4.14 -7.25 -10.84
C PRO A 77 -3.55 -8.63 -11.17
N ASP A 78 -2.67 -8.70 -12.17
CA ASP A 78 -2.03 -9.95 -12.60
C ASP A 78 -1.12 -10.52 -11.51
N VAL A 79 -0.31 -9.66 -10.87
CA VAL A 79 0.55 -10.05 -9.75
C VAL A 79 -0.28 -10.49 -8.55
N LEU A 80 -1.39 -9.80 -8.27
CA LEU A 80 -2.30 -10.16 -7.19
C LEU A 80 -2.90 -11.55 -7.40
N GLN A 81 -3.36 -11.85 -8.62
CA GLN A 81 -3.93 -13.14 -8.96
C GLN A 81 -2.90 -14.27 -8.83
N GLY A 82 -1.66 -14.03 -9.28
CA GLY A 82 -0.54 -14.96 -9.07
C GLY A 82 -0.25 -15.20 -7.58
N ALA A 83 -0.19 -14.14 -6.79
CA ALA A 83 0.06 -14.22 -5.35
C ALA A 83 -1.04 -15.02 -4.62
N ILE A 84 -2.32 -14.76 -4.93
CA ILE A 84 -3.46 -15.51 -4.37
C ILE A 84 -3.31 -17.00 -4.66
N TRP A 85 -2.95 -17.36 -5.90
CA TRP A 85 -2.77 -18.76 -6.28
C TRP A 85 -1.66 -19.42 -5.46
N GLU A 86 -0.49 -18.79 -5.35
CA GLU A 86 0.63 -19.32 -4.56
C GLU A 86 0.29 -19.47 -3.07
N ILE A 87 -0.39 -18.48 -2.48
CA ILE A 87 -0.84 -18.53 -1.07
C ILE A 87 -1.77 -19.74 -0.87
N GLN A 88 -2.69 -20.00 -1.79
CA GLN A 88 -3.58 -21.15 -1.70
C GLN A 88 -2.83 -22.48 -1.79
N GLN A 89 -1.81 -22.59 -2.65
CA GLN A 89 -0.99 -23.80 -2.75
C GLN A 89 -0.25 -24.08 -1.43
N ASP A 90 0.34 -23.05 -0.82
CA ASP A 90 1.07 -23.23 0.44
C ASP A 90 0.12 -23.42 1.63
N LEU A 91 -1.08 -22.84 1.60
CA LEU A 91 -2.13 -23.09 2.58
C LEU A 91 -2.51 -24.58 2.62
N VAL A 92 -2.79 -25.18 1.47
CA VAL A 92 -3.18 -26.60 1.38
C VAL A 92 -2.11 -27.50 2.00
N LYS A 93 -0.85 -27.32 1.60
CA LYS A 93 0.28 -28.10 2.13
C LYS A 93 0.41 -27.95 3.65
N GLN A 94 0.27 -26.73 4.16
CA GLN A 94 0.44 -26.45 5.59
C GLN A 94 -0.73 -27.00 6.42
N VAL A 95 -1.96 -26.93 5.91
CA VAL A 95 -3.15 -27.51 6.53
C VAL A 95 -3.03 -29.03 6.60
N ASP A 96 -2.60 -29.67 5.50
CA ASP A 96 -2.40 -31.12 5.45
C ASP A 96 -1.31 -31.56 6.44
N TYR A 97 -0.18 -30.85 6.47
CA TYR A 97 0.88 -31.10 7.47
C TYR A 97 0.35 -31.02 8.91
N PHE A 98 -0.42 -29.97 9.25
CA PHE A 98 -0.98 -29.86 10.60
C PHE A 98 -1.98 -30.98 10.93
N LYS A 99 -2.77 -31.42 9.96
CA LYS A 99 -3.67 -32.59 10.13
C LYS A 99 -2.87 -33.86 10.37
N GLU A 100 -1.79 -34.09 9.63
CA GLU A 100 -0.92 -35.28 9.76
C GLU A 100 -0.27 -35.38 11.15
N ILE A 101 0.15 -34.26 11.73
CA ILE A 101 0.75 -34.23 13.08
C ILE A 101 -0.28 -34.11 14.22
N GLY A 102 -1.58 -34.28 13.92
CA GLY A 102 -2.66 -34.26 14.91
C GLY A 102 -3.09 -32.87 15.41
N LYS A 103 -2.62 -31.79 14.77
CA LYS A 103 -2.93 -30.39 15.11
C LYS A 103 -4.15 -29.87 14.34
N HIS A 104 -5.29 -30.54 14.50
CA HIS A 104 -6.50 -30.22 13.75
C HIS A 104 -7.07 -28.82 14.05
N LEU A 105 -6.90 -28.33 15.28
CA LEU A 105 -7.40 -27.01 15.68
C LEU A 105 -6.58 -25.89 15.03
N GLU A 106 -5.25 -26.04 14.98
CA GLU A 106 -4.34 -25.12 14.31
C GLU A 106 -4.55 -25.14 12.79
N ALA A 107 -4.76 -26.33 12.20
CA ALA A 107 -5.11 -26.47 10.78
C ALA A 107 -6.38 -25.66 10.45
N LYS A 108 -7.44 -25.86 11.25
CA LYS A 108 -8.71 -25.14 11.08
C LYS A 108 -8.55 -23.63 11.24
N ARG A 109 -7.82 -23.16 12.27
CA ARG A 109 -7.56 -21.72 12.47
C ARG A 109 -6.81 -21.11 11.28
N LEU A 110 -5.78 -21.78 10.78
CA LEU A 110 -5.01 -21.32 9.63
C LEU A 110 -5.88 -21.24 8.38
N GLU A 111 -6.67 -22.27 8.11
CA GLU A 111 -7.58 -22.35 6.97
C GLU A 111 -8.65 -21.26 6.99
N GLU A 112 -9.35 -21.08 8.12
CA GLU A 112 -10.38 -20.04 8.27
C GLU A 112 -9.80 -18.64 8.10
N ARG A 113 -8.67 -18.35 8.77
CA ARG A 113 -8.04 -17.04 8.70
C ARG A 113 -7.56 -16.71 7.28
N THR A 114 -6.83 -17.64 6.66
CA THR A 114 -6.21 -17.40 5.36
C THR A 114 -7.26 -17.29 4.25
N ASN A 115 -8.33 -18.08 4.29
CA ASN A 115 -9.40 -17.95 3.30
C ASN A 115 -10.14 -16.61 3.42
N PHE A 116 -10.43 -16.14 4.64
CA PHE A 116 -11.00 -14.81 4.85
C PHE A 116 -10.08 -13.70 4.31
N ASP A 117 -8.78 -13.77 4.63
CA ASP A 117 -7.82 -12.79 4.13
C ASP A 117 -7.73 -12.81 2.59
N LEU A 118 -7.76 -13.99 1.95
CA LEU A 118 -7.80 -14.13 0.50
C LEU A 118 -9.07 -13.56 -0.16
N GLU A 119 -10.24 -13.70 0.48
CA GLU A 119 -11.48 -13.05 0.02
C GLU A 119 -11.34 -11.52 0.07
N MET A 120 -10.83 -10.99 1.18
CA MET A 120 -10.61 -9.56 1.35
C MET A 120 -9.60 -9.01 0.33
N ILE A 121 -8.51 -9.73 0.07
CA ILE A 121 -7.52 -9.35 -0.95
C ILE A 121 -8.14 -9.33 -2.35
N ARG A 122 -9.01 -10.29 -2.69
CA ARG A 122 -9.69 -10.32 -4.00
C ARG A 122 -10.62 -9.13 -4.20
N GLU A 123 -11.42 -8.80 -3.20
CA GLU A 123 -12.46 -7.77 -3.32
C GLU A 123 -11.92 -6.36 -3.11
N LEU A 124 -11.00 -6.17 -2.17
CA LEU A 124 -10.56 -4.85 -1.70
C LEU A 124 -9.08 -4.55 -1.98
N VAL A 125 -8.31 -5.51 -2.55
CA VAL A 125 -6.86 -5.40 -2.72
C VAL A 125 -6.15 -5.14 -1.38
N TYR A 126 -6.77 -5.58 -0.28
CA TYR A 126 -6.28 -5.35 1.08
C TYR A 126 -6.91 -6.32 2.08
N CYS A 127 -6.14 -6.72 3.11
CA CYS A 127 -6.64 -7.38 4.30
C CYS A 127 -5.86 -6.90 5.54
N SER A 128 -6.39 -7.17 6.74
CA SER A 128 -5.65 -6.92 7.97
C SER A 128 -4.50 -7.93 8.08
N GLY A 129 -3.26 -7.42 8.18
CA GLY A 129 -2.08 -8.26 8.19
C GLY A 129 -1.54 -8.59 6.79
N ILE A 130 -1.82 -7.76 5.79
CA ILE A 130 -1.37 -7.98 4.40
C ILE A 130 0.16 -8.16 4.27
N GLU A 131 0.93 -7.60 5.21
CA GLU A 131 2.38 -7.74 5.29
C GLU A 131 2.84 -9.20 5.48
N ASN A 132 1.99 -10.06 6.05
CA ASN A 132 2.26 -11.50 6.18
C ASN A 132 2.31 -12.22 4.82
N TYR A 133 1.75 -11.60 3.78
CA TYR A 133 1.74 -12.09 2.40
C TYR A 133 2.76 -11.37 1.51
N SER A 134 3.58 -10.47 2.05
CA SER A 134 4.55 -9.65 1.30
C SER A 134 5.43 -10.47 0.35
N ARG A 135 5.89 -11.66 0.77
CA ARG A 135 6.68 -12.54 -0.10
C ARG A 135 5.98 -12.82 -1.44
N TYR A 136 4.69 -13.13 -1.40
CA TYR A 136 3.90 -13.46 -2.60
C TYR A 136 3.61 -12.21 -3.42
N LEU A 137 3.25 -11.10 -2.75
CA LEU A 137 2.94 -9.82 -3.39
C LEU A 137 4.15 -9.21 -4.10
N ASP A 138 5.34 -9.43 -3.55
CA ASP A 138 6.62 -9.00 -4.12
C ASP A 138 7.16 -9.99 -5.19
N GLY A 139 6.55 -11.17 -5.35
CA GLY A 139 7.05 -12.23 -6.23
C GLY A 139 8.40 -12.83 -5.77
N ARG A 140 8.70 -12.81 -4.46
CA ARG A 140 9.96 -13.29 -3.90
C ARG A 140 9.96 -14.80 -3.65
N GLN A 141 11.12 -15.43 -3.86
CA GLN A 141 11.32 -16.84 -3.49
C GLN A 141 11.35 -17.02 -1.97
N ALA A 142 10.98 -18.22 -1.49
CA ALA A 142 11.09 -18.58 -0.08
C ALA A 142 12.53 -18.41 0.45
N GLY A 143 12.65 -17.84 1.65
CA GLY A 143 13.95 -17.54 2.27
C GLY A 143 14.61 -16.23 1.81
N THR A 144 14.05 -15.54 0.82
CA THR A 144 14.56 -14.23 0.37
C THR A 144 14.26 -13.16 1.41
N ARG A 145 15.24 -12.28 1.70
CA ARG A 145 15.03 -11.15 2.61
C ARG A 145 13.89 -10.24 2.12
N PRO A 146 13.15 -9.57 3.02
CA PRO A 146 12.20 -8.53 2.63
C PRO A 146 12.91 -7.31 2.05
N PHE A 147 12.16 -6.53 1.29
CA PHE A 147 12.54 -5.16 1.01
C PHE A 147 12.49 -4.37 2.31
N CYS A 148 13.46 -3.47 2.49
CA CYS A 148 13.51 -2.55 3.62
C CYS A 148 13.82 -1.14 3.12
N LEU A 149 13.80 -0.18 4.04
CA LEU A 149 14.08 1.23 3.72
C LEU A 149 15.40 1.41 2.96
N LEU A 150 16.42 0.59 3.26
CA LEU A 150 17.73 0.67 2.62
C LEU A 150 17.67 0.40 1.11
N ASP A 151 16.70 -0.40 0.63
CA ASP A 151 16.55 -0.72 -0.80
C ASP A 151 16.04 0.46 -1.63
N TYR A 152 15.49 1.49 -0.99
CA TYR A 152 15.04 2.71 -1.66
C TYR A 152 16.18 3.69 -1.93
N PHE A 153 17.32 3.51 -1.26
CA PHE A 153 18.48 4.36 -1.47
C PHE A 153 19.30 3.87 -2.67
N PRO A 154 19.98 4.79 -3.40
CA PRO A 154 21.00 4.42 -4.36
C PRO A 154 22.08 3.54 -3.72
N SER A 155 22.75 2.72 -4.54
CA SER A 155 23.78 1.79 -4.06
C SER A 155 24.97 2.46 -3.36
N ASP A 156 25.17 3.76 -3.56
CA ASP A 156 26.26 4.58 -3.02
C ASP A 156 25.83 5.49 -1.85
N TYR A 157 24.76 5.12 -1.13
CA TYR A 157 24.28 5.89 0.01
C TYR A 157 25.25 5.91 1.19
N LEU A 158 25.17 7.00 1.98
CA LEU A 158 25.85 7.11 3.27
C LEU A 158 24.91 6.67 4.39
N MET A 159 25.36 5.71 5.20
CA MET A 159 24.66 5.30 6.43
C MET A 159 25.40 5.82 7.66
N ILE A 160 24.69 6.52 8.53
CA ILE A 160 25.19 6.91 9.86
C ILE A 160 24.48 6.03 10.88
N VAL A 161 25.26 5.29 11.67
CA VAL A 161 24.73 4.48 12.78
C VAL A 161 25.07 5.21 14.06
N ASP A 162 24.08 5.91 14.61
CA ASP A 162 24.21 6.52 15.93
C ASP A 162 24.22 5.44 17.01
N GLU A 163 25.00 5.68 18.07
CA GLU A 163 25.22 4.75 19.17
C GLU A 163 25.46 3.29 18.74
N SER A 164 26.38 3.09 17.79
CA SER A 164 26.60 1.78 17.15
C SER A 164 26.92 0.64 18.10
N HIS A 165 27.47 0.95 19.29
CA HIS A 165 27.76 -0.03 20.34
C HIS A 165 26.50 -0.61 20.99
N VAL A 166 25.34 0.04 20.81
CA VAL A 166 24.01 -0.45 21.20
C VAL A 166 23.23 -0.93 19.97
N THR A 167 23.30 -0.20 18.85
CA THR A 167 22.44 -0.44 17.69
C THR A 167 22.79 -1.72 16.90
N VAL A 168 24.05 -2.18 16.95
CA VAL A 168 24.53 -3.34 16.16
C VAL A 168 24.91 -4.55 17.03
N SER A 169 24.88 -4.38 18.36
CA SER A 169 25.27 -5.41 19.35
C SER A 169 24.23 -6.50 19.55
#